data_AF-A0A420I0B9-F1
#
_entry.id   AF-A0A420I0B9-F1
#
_cell.length_a   1.000
_cell.length_b   1.000
_cell.length_c   1.000
_cell.angle_alpha   90.00
_cell.angle_beta   90.00
_cell.angle_gamma   90.00
#
_symmetry.space_group_name_H-M   'P 1'
#
loop_
_entity.id
_entity.type
_entity.pdbx_description
1 polymer ?
#
loop_
_entity_poly.entity_id
_entity_poly.type
_entity_poly.pdbx_seq_one_letter_code
_entity_poly.pdbx_strand_id
1 'polypeptide(L)'
;MALQLNRKYANLPDLDSAPDVYETPELTDDNSTTLGHARSDSTVSNKENDFIENESSEISRSRLPLHEARLHFAPAIIDAQNVDFSDRLTAKRKSYKASSRRLKRKEIDTPQFEESSDEETESFGKKLARLKREIEDVKEFSRLQAGKNAINTDRTMELDPDVTALCKAMDEISSLQSTANQGYKGKLIKDLGSGIKINGPPQQPQSSEEPTTYTVTYAPVYQQSHALAKAANFDSRLSMLEKVLGVNTIEESSLIENGPRKAVLPSLEKIQKQVSVLSNSTPSSLDTMSRQIRKLTQEAEKLGNAQKVANIAQKALNTGEEISPKIEEDSELLMKVNALYGALPVIEKLRPILPSLLDRLHSLRAIHAAAATTKSALDQIDREQVKIADDIRNWQEGLSKMEKTMSEAEATMNSNVNFMREWVKALENNLATL
;
A
#
# COMPACT_ATOMS: atom_id res chain seq x y z
N MET A 1 36.11 34.74 -16.99
CA MET A 1 35.41 34.05 -15.89
C MET A 1 36.43 33.11 -15.27
N ALA A 2 37.09 33.50 -14.18
CA ALA A 2 38.22 32.76 -13.64
C ALA A 2 37.73 31.45 -13.01
N LEU A 3 38.15 30.32 -13.57
CA LEU A 3 37.91 28.98 -13.05
C LEU A 3 38.44 28.93 -11.62
N GLN A 4 37.58 28.56 -10.66
CA GLN A 4 38.00 28.26 -9.29
C GLN A 4 38.92 27.04 -9.33
N LEU A 5 40.23 27.27 -9.36
CA LEU A 5 41.23 26.22 -9.21
C LEU A 5 40.98 25.50 -7.88
N ASN A 6 40.51 24.25 -7.98
CA ASN A 6 40.25 23.42 -6.82
C ASN A 6 41.58 23.15 -6.10
N ARG A 7 41.65 23.46 -4.80
CA ARG A 7 42.88 23.36 -3.98
C ARG A 7 43.55 21.99 -4.05
N LYS A 8 42.79 20.93 -4.36
CA LYS A 8 43.33 19.56 -4.52
C LYS A 8 44.30 19.43 -5.70
N TYR A 9 44.15 20.23 -6.75
CA TYR A 9 44.90 20.09 -8.00
C TYR A 9 45.94 21.19 -8.22
N ALA A 10 45.94 22.25 -7.41
CA ALA A 10 46.84 23.40 -7.56
C ALA A 10 48.34 23.08 -7.49
N ASN A 11 48.72 21.93 -6.93
CA ASN A 11 50.13 21.51 -6.79
C ASN A 11 50.63 20.65 -7.96
N LEU A 12 49.78 20.31 -8.93
CA LEU A 12 50.21 19.56 -10.11
C LEU A 12 50.75 20.56 -11.16
N PRO A 13 51.98 20.40 -11.65
CA PRO A 13 52.46 21.15 -12.80
C PRO A 13 51.74 20.61 -14.04
N ASP A 14 51.11 21.50 -14.82
CA ASP A 14 50.28 21.19 -16.01
C ASP A 14 48.77 20.98 -15.74
N LEU A 15 48.12 21.99 -15.15
CA LEU A 15 46.65 22.05 -15.12
C LEU A 15 46.13 22.78 -16.36
N ASP A 16 45.29 22.10 -17.13
CA ASP A 16 44.62 22.69 -18.29
C ASP A 16 43.59 23.75 -17.85
N SER A 17 43.55 24.87 -18.58
CA SER A 17 42.58 25.97 -18.41
C SER A 17 41.44 25.91 -19.43
N ALA A 18 41.37 24.85 -20.23
CA ALA A 18 40.25 24.55 -21.11
C ALA A 18 38.91 24.50 -20.35
N PRO A 19 37.78 24.78 -21.02
CA PRO A 19 36.46 24.48 -20.47
C PRO A 19 36.34 22.99 -20.14
N ASP A 20 35.80 22.69 -18.95
CA ASP A 20 35.57 21.32 -18.47
C ASP A 20 34.67 20.49 -19.41
N VAL A 21 33.76 21.16 -20.14
CA VAL A 21 32.80 20.52 -21.03
C VAL A 21 32.80 21.26 -22.37
N TYR A 22 33.14 20.53 -23.44
CA TYR A 22 32.96 20.98 -24.82
C TYR A 22 31.69 20.33 -25.36
N GLU A 23 30.57 21.04 -25.23
CA GLU A 23 29.27 20.60 -25.77
C GLU A 23 28.91 21.35 -27.04
N THR A 24 28.19 20.68 -27.93
CA THR A 24 27.49 21.35 -29.03
C THR A 24 26.40 22.23 -28.44
N PRO A 25 26.19 23.46 -28.94
CA PRO A 25 25.11 24.31 -28.45
C PRO A 25 23.80 23.54 -28.52
N GLU A 26 23.05 23.57 -27.41
CA GLU A 26 21.77 22.89 -27.26
C GLU A 26 20.88 23.29 -28.44
N LEU A 27 20.70 22.36 -29.38
CA LEU A 27 19.76 22.55 -30.47
C LEU A 27 18.40 22.55 -29.81
N THR A 28 17.71 23.69 -29.85
CA THR A 28 16.32 23.74 -29.44
C THR A 28 15.53 22.91 -30.45
N ASP A 29 15.41 21.60 -30.20
CA ASP A 29 14.53 20.68 -30.95
C ASP A 29 13.04 21.11 -30.86
N ASP A 30 12.75 22.16 -30.09
CA ASP A 30 11.45 22.76 -29.83
C ASP A 30 10.90 23.70 -30.90
N ASN A 31 11.59 23.92 -32.03
CA ASN A 31 11.02 24.69 -33.14
C ASN A 31 10.62 23.78 -34.32
N SER A 32 9.58 22.98 -34.07
CA SER A 32 8.65 22.44 -35.07
C SER A 32 9.27 21.52 -36.14
N THR A 33 9.23 20.20 -35.91
CA THR A 33 9.02 19.23 -36.99
C THR A 33 8.26 18.01 -36.47
N THR A 34 7.02 17.90 -36.94
CA THR A 34 6.14 16.73 -36.97
C THR A 34 5.63 16.18 -35.64
N LEU A 35 4.31 16.28 -35.52
CA LEU A 35 3.41 15.52 -34.67
C LEU A 35 3.55 14.01 -34.97
N GLY A 36 4.68 13.41 -34.60
CA GLY A 36 4.90 11.97 -34.64
C GLY A 36 4.16 11.34 -33.47
N HIS A 37 3.16 10.53 -33.80
CA HIS A 37 2.38 9.70 -32.88
C HIS A 37 3.30 8.84 -31.99
N ALA A 38 3.78 9.39 -30.87
CA ALA A 38 4.33 8.61 -29.78
C ALA A 38 3.15 7.88 -29.14
N ARG A 39 3.02 6.58 -29.45
CA ARG A 39 2.09 5.67 -28.80
C ARG A 39 2.34 5.74 -27.29
N SER A 40 1.48 6.45 -26.58
CA SER A 40 1.42 6.39 -25.13
C SER A 40 0.93 5.00 -24.73
N ASP A 41 1.79 4.22 -24.09
CA ASP A 41 1.38 3.01 -23.39
C ASP A 41 0.39 3.41 -22.30
N SER A 42 -0.87 3.03 -22.52
CA SER A 42 -1.98 3.46 -21.70
C SER A 42 -1.99 2.73 -20.35
N THR A 43 -1.55 3.39 -19.30
CA THR A 43 -1.97 3.10 -17.93
C THR A 43 -2.79 4.26 -17.37
N VAL A 44 -4.11 4.05 -17.41
CA VAL A 44 -5.11 4.57 -16.47
C VAL A 44 -5.23 6.10 -16.35
N SER A 45 -6.13 6.70 -17.14
CA SER A 45 -6.93 7.81 -16.63
C SER A 45 -8.35 7.79 -17.19
N ASN A 46 -9.30 7.99 -16.27
CA ASN A 46 -10.69 8.28 -16.55
C ASN A 46 -10.75 9.67 -17.19
N LYS A 47 -10.82 9.72 -18.52
CA LYS A 47 -11.30 10.89 -19.26
C LYS A 47 -11.96 10.40 -20.54
N GLU A 48 -13.29 10.43 -20.47
CA GLU A 48 -14.22 10.82 -21.53
C GLU A 48 -13.50 11.37 -22.78
N ASN A 49 -13.20 10.49 -23.71
CA ASN A 49 -12.75 10.80 -25.06
C ASN A 49 -13.63 9.98 -26.01
N ASP A 50 -14.87 10.43 -26.21
CA ASP A 50 -15.73 10.01 -27.32
C ASP A 50 -15.31 10.71 -28.62
N PHE A 51 -14.02 10.66 -28.95
CA PHE A 51 -13.47 11.16 -30.22
C PHE A 51 -12.61 10.11 -30.94
N ILE A 52 -13.01 8.84 -30.84
CA ILE A 52 -12.58 7.83 -31.82
C ILE A 52 -13.83 7.07 -32.28
N GLU A 53 -14.63 7.72 -33.12
CA GLU A 53 -15.46 7.03 -34.11
C GLU A 53 -14.52 6.31 -35.09
N ASN A 54 -14.03 5.14 -34.67
CA ASN A 54 -13.70 4.10 -35.62
C ASN A 54 -15.02 3.42 -35.99
N GLU A 55 -15.84 4.07 -36.84
CA GLU A 55 -17.03 3.45 -37.46
C GLU A 55 -16.69 2.22 -38.33
N SER A 56 -15.40 1.85 -38.45
CA SER A 56 -14.94 0.69 -39.23
C SER A 56 -14.20 -0.38 -38.42
N SER A 57 -14.18 -0.31 -37.08
CA SER A 57 -13.61 -1.41 -36.29
C SER A 57 -14.71 -2.43 -35.96
N GLU A 58 -14.67 -3.60 -36.62
CA GLU A 58 -15.46 -4.81 -36.29
C GLU A 58 -15.28 -5.28 -34.81
N ILE A 59 -14.41 -4.60 -34.05
CA ILE A 59 -14.03 -4.87 -32.67
C ILE A 59 -14.49 -3.72 -31.78
N SER A 60 -15.48 -3.99 -30.93
CA SER A 60 -15.89 -3.08 -29.85
C SER A 60 -14.79 -2.91 -28.82
N ARG A 61 -14.21 -1.71 -28.71
CA ARG A 61 -13.18 -1.35 -27.70
C ARG A 61 -13.78 -0.72 -26.44
N SER A 62 -14.96 -1.15 -26.02
CA SER A 62 -15.60 -0.64 -24.80
C SER A 62 -14.73 -0.99 -23.58
N ARG A 63 -14.25 0.02 -22.85
CA ARG A 63 -13.54 -0.18 -21.58
C ARG A 63 -14.54 -0.64 -20.52
N LEU A 64 -14.20 -1.72 -19.81
CA LEU A 64 -15.06 -2.24 -18.74
C LEU A 64 -15.02 -1.29 -17.54
N PRO A 65 -16.16 -0.75 -17.07
CA PRO A 65 -16.21 0.03 -15.84
C PRO A 65 -16.01 -0.91 -14.63
N LEU A 66 -14.79 -0.96 -14.09
CA LEU A 66 -14.42 -1.86 -12.98
C LEU A 66 -15.31 -1.71 -11.75
N HIS A 67 -15.74 -0.49 -11.43
CA HIS A 67 -16.59 -0.24 -10.26
C HIS A 67 -18.00 -0.83 -10.44
N GLU A 68 -18.60 -0.60 -11.61
CA GLU A 68 -19.92 -1.13 -11.94
C GLU A 68 -19.89 -2.66 -12.11
N ALA A 69 -18.87 -3.19 -12.78
CA ALA A 69 -18.64 -4.64 -12.86
C ALA A 69 -18.50 -5.25 -11.46
N ARG A 70 -17.73 -4.62 -10.57
CA ARG A 70 -17.59 -5.07 -9.18
C ARG A 70 -18.94 -5.08 -8.46
N LEU A 71 -19.77 -4.05 -8.61
CA LEU A 71 -21.11 -4.03 -8.01
C LEU A 71 -22.01 -5.14 -8.56
N HIS A 72 -21.92 -5.41 -9.87
CA HIS A 72 -22.68 -6.46 -10.53
C HIS A 72 -22.28 -7.87 -10.03
N PHE A 73 -20.98 -8.12 -9.81
CA PHE A 73 -20.49 -9.44 -9.38
C PHE A 73 -20.36 -9.61 -7.86
N ALA A 74 -20.36 -8.53 -7.07
CA ALA A 74 -20.29 -8.60 -5.61
C ALA A 74 -21.35 -9.51 -4.93
N PRO A 75 -22.63 -9.55 -5.36
CA PRO A 75 -23.63 -10.44 -4.75
C PRO A 75 -23.55 -11.90 -5.22
N ALA A 76 -22.74 -12.21 -6.23
CA ALA A 76 -22.60 -13.58 -6.74
C ALA A 76 -21.59 -14.34 -5.87
N ILE A 77 -22.06 -15.34 -5.12
CA ILE A 77 -21.20 -16.26 -4.38
C ILE A 77 -21.02 -17.52 -5.23
N ILE A 78 -19.78 -17.87 -5.52
CA ILE A 78 -19.42 -19.03 -6.34
C ILE A 78 -18.95 -20.15 -5.40
N ASP A 79 -19.65 -21.29 -5.42
CA ASP A 79 -19.21 -22.52 -4.75
C ASP A 79 -18.37 -23.36 -5.70
N ALA A 80 -17.13 -23.64 -5.28
CA ALA A 80 -16.13 -24.39 -6.04
C ALA A 80 -15.78 -25.75 -5.42
N GLN A 81 -16.40 -26.16 -4.31
CA GLN A 81 -15.95 -27.32 -3.52
C GLN A 81 -16.10 -28.67 -4.23
N ASN A 82 -17.02 -28.79 -5.19
CA ASN A 82 -17.34 -30.03 -5.87
C ASN A 82 -17.16 -29.95 -7.39
N VAL A 83 -16.32 -29.05 -7.90
CA VAL A 83 -16.14 -28.84 -9.35
C VAL A 83 -15.18 -29.89 -9.90
N ASP A 84 -15.63 -30.64 -10.91
CA ASP A 84 -14.85 -31.67 -11.59
C ASP A 84 -14.96 -31.46 -13.11
N PHE A 85 -13.84 -31.07 -13.71
CA PHE A 85 -13.70 -30.91 -15.17
C PHE A 85 -13.04 -32.12 -15.83
N SER A 86 -12.79 -33.20 -15.08
CA SER A 86 -12.40 -34.46 -15.72
C SER A 86 -13.54 -34.88 -16.62
N ASP A 87 -13.25 -35.04 -17.91
CA ASP A 87 -14.19 -35.15 -19.02
C ASP A 87 -14.90 -36.53 -19.05
N ARG A 88 -15.47 -36.90 -17.90
CA ARG A 88 -16.14 -38.18 -17.67
C ARG A 88 -17.54 -38.11 -18.27
N LEU A 89 -17.68 -38.70 -19.46
CA LEU A 89 -18.92 -38.73 -20.27
C LEU A 89 -20.12 -39.45 -19.61
N THR A 90 -19.95 -40.10 -18.44
CA THR A 90 -20.99 -40.93 -17.80
C THR A 90 -21.67 -40.28 -16.60
N ALA A 91 -21.20 -39.14 -16.10
CA ALA A 91 -21.76 -38.44 -14.94
C ALA A 91 -22.14 -37.00 -15.29
N LYS A 92 -23.20 -36.48 -14.66
CA LYS A 92 -23.58 -35.06 -14.80
C LYS A 92 -22.37 -34.19 -14.41
N ARG A 93 -21.87 -33.41 -15.38
CA ARG A 93 -20.69 -32.53 -15.24
C ARG A 93 -20.84 -31.64 -14.02
N LYS A 94 -19.89 -31.69 -13.09
CA LYS A 94 -19.91 -30.83 -11.90
C LYS A 94 -19.22 -29.51 -12.21
N SER A 95 -20.01 -28.50 -12.57
CA SER A 95 -19.52 -27.14 -12.83
C SER A 95 -19.59 -26.25 -11.59
N TYR A 96 -18.97 -25.06 -11.67
CA TYR A 96 -19.15 -24.00 -10.67
C TYR A 96 -20.63 -23.73 -10.42
N LYS A 97 -21.03 -23.68 -9.16
CA LYS A 97 -22.40 -23.32 -8.76
C LYS A 97 -22.41 -21.87 -8.29
N ALA A 98 -22.96 -20.99 -9.11
CA ALA A 98 -23.16 -19.60 -8.72
C ALA A 98 -24.52 -19.46 -8.02
N SER A 99 -24.51 -19.05 -6.75
CA SER A 99 -25.71 -18.68 -6.01
C SER A 99 -25.73 -17.17 -5.89
N SER A 100 -26.55 -16.51 -6.71
CA SER A 100 -26.87 -15.09 -6.51
C SER A 100 -28.07 -15.01 -5.58
N ARG A 101 -27.87 -14.51 -4.36
CA ARG A 101 -28.98 -14.09 -3.51
C ARG A 101 -29.55 -12.82 -4.13
N ARG A 102 -30.45 -12.97 -5.10
CA ARG A 102 -31.21 -11.84 -5.65
C ARG A 102 -32.00 -11.20 -4.50
N LEU A 103 -31.50 -10.09 -3.97
CA LEU A 103 -32.30 -9.12 -3.24
C LEU A 103 -33.31 -8.56 -4.25
N LYS A 104 -34.44 -9.25 -4.47
CA LYS A 104 -35.58 -8.63 -5.12
C LYS A 104 -36.05 -7.50 -4.22
N ARG A 105 -35.76 -6.27 -4.62
CA ARG A 105 -36.45 -5.07 -4.14
C ARG A 105 -37.93 -5.27 -4.50
N LYS A 106 -38.76 -5.49 -3.48
CA LYS A 106 -40.19 -5.74 -3.65
C LYS A 106 -40.87 -4.39 -3.85
N GLU A 107 -41.19 -4.06 -5.10
CA GLU A 107 -42.08 -2.95 -5.44
C GLU A 107 -43.39 -3.57 -5.95
N ILE A 108 -44.36 -3.55 -5.03
CA ILE A 108 -45.82 -3.48 -5.16
C ILE A 108 -46.50 -3.97 -6.46
N ASP A 109 -47.49 -4.83 -6.21
CA ASP A 109 -48.67 -5.24 -6.99
C ASP A 109 -48.61 -6.45 -7.94
N THR A 110 -49.60 -7.34 -7.71
CA THR A 110 -49.99 -8.59 -8.40
C THR A 110 -49.08 -9.83 -8.24
N PRO A 111 -49.54 -10.89 -7.52
CA PRO A 111 -48.89 -12.19 -7.56
C PRO A 111 -49.37 -12.94 -8.81
N GLN A 112 -48.73 -12.67 -9.94
CA GLN A 112 -48.75 -13.63 -11.05
C GLN A 112 -47.78 -14.74 -10.66
N PHE A 113 -48.33 -15.90 -10.32
CA PHE A 113 -47.59 -17.16 -10.22
C PHE A 113 -47.10 -17.50 -11.63
N GLU A 114 -46.01 -16.86 -12.03
CA GLU A 114 -45.30 -17.22 -13.24
C GLU A 114 -44.34 -18.35 -12.86
N GLU A 115 -44.73 -19.53 -13.31
CA GLU A 115 -44.08 -20.83 -13.23
C GLU A 115 -42.72 -20.77 -13.93
N SER A 116 -41.74 -20.11 -13.29
CA SER A 116 -40.38 -20.05 -13.81
C SER A 116 -39.56 -21.23 -13.29
N SER A 117 -39.35 -22.18 -14.19
CA SER A 117 -38.24 -23.13 -14.27
C SER A 117 -38.25 -24.32 -13.29
N ASP A 118 -38.73 -25.42 -13.86
CA ASP A 118 -38.91 -26.81 -13.40
C ASP A 118 -37.64 -27.56 -12.89
N GLU A 119 -36.61 -26.87 -12.37
CA GLU A 119 -35.40 -27.56 -11.87
C GLU A 119 -34.71 -26.89 -10.67
N GLU A 120 -35.37 -25.96 -9.97
CA GLU A 120 -34.91 -25.59 -8.63
C GLU A 120 -35.27 -26.73 -7.67
N THR A 121 -34.29 -27.61 -7.39
CA THR A 121 -34.40 -28.59 -6.32
C THR A 121 -34.82 -27.85 -5.04
N GLU A 122 -36.09 -27.98 -4.66
CA GLU A 122 -36.62 -27.39 -3.43
C GLU A 122 -35.61 -27.64 -2.30
N SER A 123 -35.17 -26.59 -1.61
CA SER A 123 -34.23 -26.75 -0.49
C SER A 123 -34.78 -27.81 0.46
N PHE A 124 -33.92 -28.69 1.00
CA PHE A 124 -34.39 -29.83 1.80
C PHE A 124 -35.36 -29.43 2.92
N GLY A 125 -35.19 -28.23 3.51
CA GLY A 125 -36.14 -27.67 4.47
C GLY A 125 -37.50 -27.29 3.88
N LYS A 126 -37.56 -26.71 2.67
CA LYS A 126 -38.81 -26.43 1.95
C LYS A 126 -39.52 -27.73 1.55
N LYS A 127 -38.76 -28.72 1.06
CA LYS A 127 -39.28 -30.07 0.76
C LYS A 127 -39.84 -30.75 2.01
N LEU A 128 -39.15 -30.67 3.16
CA LEU A 128 -39.62 -31.24 4.42
C LEU A 128 -40.89 -30.54 4.93
N ALA A 129 -40.97 -29.21 4.82
CA ALA A 129 -42.17 -28.46 5.19
C ALA A 129 -43.38 -28.81 4.30
N ARG A 130 -43.15 -28.99 3.00
CA ARG A 130 -44.18 -29.45 2.05
C ARG A 130 -44.65 -30.87 2.39
N LEU A 131 -43.72 -31.80 2.59
CA LEU A 131 -44.03 -33.19 2.97
C LEU A 131 -44.79 -33.25 4.31
N LYS A 132 -44.41 -32.41 5.29
CA LYS A 132 -45.14 -32.33 6.57
C LYS A 132 -46.60 -31.89 6.36
N ARG A 133 -46.83 -30.95 5.44
CA ARG A 133 -48.20 -30.54 5.08
C ARG A 133 -48.95 -31.67 4.38
N GLU A 134 -48.35 -32.31 3.38
CA GLU A 134 -48.98 -33.43 2.66
C GLU A 134 -49.30 -34.61 3.60
N ILE A 135 -48.46 -34.90 4.59
CA ILE A 135 -48.71 -35.95 5.59
C ILE A 135 -49.82 -35.55 6.57
N GLU A 136 -49.88 -34.29 7.00
CA GLU A 136 -50.99 -33.83 7.84
C GLU A 136 -52.32 -33.85 7.06
N ASP A 137 -52.31 -33.47 5.78
CA ASP A 137 -53.48 -33.59 4.90
C ASP A 137 -53.93 -35.05 4.76
N VAL A 138 -53.00 -36.01 4.63
CA VAL A 138 -53.28 -37.46 4.62
C VAL A 138 -53.85 -37.96 5.96
N LYS A 139 -53.31 -37.48 7.08
CA LYS A 139 -53.80 -37.82 8.43
C LYS A 139 -55.22 -37.30 8.66
N GLU A 140 -55.54 -36.10 8.18
CA GLU A 140 -56.92 -35.59 8.21
C GLU A 140 -57.84 -36.43 7.32
N PHE A 141 -57.38 -36.83 6.14
CA PHE A 141 -58.14 -37.71 5.25
C PHE A 141 -58.45 -39.08 5.89
N SER A 142 -57.50 -39.69 6.58
CA SER A 142 -57.73 -40.94 7.33
C SER A 142 -58.73 -40.75 8.48
N ARG A 143 -58.70 -39.61 9.18
CA ARG A 143 -59.69 -39.29 10.23
C ARG A 143 -61.11 -39.16 9.66
N LEU A 144 -61.25 -38.57 8.47
CA LEU A 144 -62.53 -38.45 7.78
C LEU A 144 -63.05 -39.79 7.24
N GLN A 145 -62.17 -40.70 6.80
CA GLN A 145 -62.56 -42.05 6.41
C GLN A 145 -63.01 -42.91 7.60
N ALA A 146 -62.33 -42.82 8.74
CA ALA A 146 -62.73 -43.53 9.96
C ALA A 146 -64.16 -43.13 10.40
N GLY A 147 -64.53 -41.85 10.24
CA GLY A 147 -65.88 -41.36 10.51
C GLY A 147 -66.99 -41.92 9.62
N LYS A 148 -66.68 -42.50 8.45
CA LYS A 148 -67.66 -43.16 7.57
C LYS A 148 -67.89 -44.64 7.88
N ASN A 149 -66.96 -45.29 8.59
CA ASN A 149 -67.05 -46.71 8.95
C ASN A 149 -67.63 -46.96 10.36
N ALA A 150 -68.05 -45.91 11.07
CA ALA A 150 -68.54 -45.96 12.45
C ALA A 150 -70.08 -46.03 12.55
N ILE A 151 -70.71 -47.07 12.01
CA ILE A 151 -72.11 -47.42 12.34
C ILE A 151 -72.22 -48.60 13.30
N ASN A 152 -71.16 -49.36 13.58
CA ASN A 152 -71.25 -50.42 14.59
C ASN A 152 -69.99 -50.53 15.44
N THR A 153 -70.21 -50.47 16.75
CA THR A 153 -69.31 -50.73 17.89
C THR A 153 -68.29 -49.64 18.26
N ASP A 154 -68.47 -49.19 19.50
CA ASP A 154 -67.68 -48.23 20.27
C ASP A 154 -66.26 -48.78 20.53
N ARG A 155 -65.34 -48.43 19.63
CA ARG A 155 -63.90 -48.56 19.84
C ARG A 155 -63.27 -47.20 19.58
N THR A 156 -62.60 -46.68 20.60
CA THR A 156 -61.64 -45.58 20.50
C THR A 156 -60.68 -45.86 19.34
N MET A 157 -60.80 -45.05 18.29
CA MET A 157 -60.08 -45.20 17.03
C MET A 157 -58.58 -45.01 17.22
N GLU A 158 -57.80 -46.08 17.07
CA GLU A 158 -56.36 -45.97 16.79
C GLU A 158 -56.20 -45.43 15.37
N LEU A 159 -55.54 -44.27 15.23
CA LEU A 159 -55.01 -43.84 13.95
C LEU A 159 -54.08 -44.94 13.42
N ASP A 160 -54.00 -45.11 12.08
CA ASP A 160 -53.05 -46.06 11.49
C ASP A 160 -51.66 -45.84 12.11
N PRO A 161 -51.11 -46.86 12.80
CA PRO A 161 -49.87 -46.71 13.56
C PRO A 161 -48.74 -46.23 12.67
N ASP A 162 -48.77 -46.57 11.39
CA ASP A 162 -47.77 -46.20 10.38
C ASP A 162 -47.76 -44.69 10.07
N VAL A 163 -48.92 -44.03 9.99
CA VAL A 163 -48.98 -42.58 9.74
C VAL A 163 -48.48 -41.81 10.96
N THR A 164 -48.84 -42.29 12.16
CA THR A 164 -48.36 -41.67 13.40
C THR A 164 -46.85 -41.92 13.63
N ALA A 165 -46.34 -43.08 13.21
CA ALA A 165 -44.92 -43.39 13.22
C ALA A 165 -44.14 -42.50 12.23
N LEU A 166 -44.71 -42.26 11.03
CA LEU A 166 -44.12 -41.35 10.04
C LEU A 166 -44.09 -39.89 10.54
N CYS A 167 -45.16 -39.41 11.17
CA CYS A 167 -45.17 -38.08 11.81
C CYS A 167 -44.08 -37.97 12.88
N LYS A 168 -43.95 -38.98 13.76
CA LYS A 168 -42.90 -39.01 14.78
C LYS A 168 -41.49 -39.01 14.18
N ALA A 169 -41.25 -39.82 13.15
CA ALA A 169 -39.96 -39.87 12.47
C ALA A 169 -39.62 -38.53 11.79
N MET A 170 -40.60 -37.86 11.17
CA MET A 170 -40.38 -36.54 10.55
C MET A 170 -40.17 -35.43 11.59
N ASP A 171 -40.88 -35.48 12.71
CA ASP A 171 -40.67 -34.53 13.81
C ASP A 171 -39.28 -34.75 14.46
N GLU A 172 -38.81 -35.99 14.57
CA GLU A 172 -37.45 -36.31 15.04
C GLU A 172 -36.37 -35.77 14.08
N ILE A 173 -36.54 -35.97 12.76
CA ILE A 173 -35.64 -35.43 11.73
C ILE A 173 -35.65 -33.89 11.75
N SER A 174 -36.82 -33.27 11.95
CA SER A 174 -36.93 -31.82 12.08
C SER A 174 -36.25 -31.27 13.34
N SER A 175 -36.30 -32.00 14.45
CA SER A 175 -35.64 -31.64 15.70
C SER A 175 -34.10 -31.68 15.56
N LEU A 176 -33.59 -32.71 14.89
CA LEU A 176 -32.17 -32.84 14.54
C LEU A 176 -31.72 -31.72 13.60
N GLN A 177 -32.58 -31.29 12.67
CA GLN A 177 -32.25 -30.20 11.76
C GLN A 177 -32.33 -28.81 12.41
N SER A 178 -33.28 -28.58 13.33
CA SER A 178 -33.36 -27.33 14.10
C SER A 178 -32.14 -27.16 15.01
N THR A 179 -31.62 -28.25 15.57
CA THR A 179 -30.39 -28.22 16.38
C THR A 179 -29.14 -28.05 15.51
N ALA A 180 -29.09 -28.64 14.32
CA ALA A 180 -27.96 -28.51 13.39
C ALA A 180 -27.82 -27.11 12.75
N ASN A 181 -28.94 -26.45 12.41
CA ASN A 181 -28.92 -25.08 11.84
C ASN A 181 -28.63 -23.97 12.86
N GLN A 182 -28.58 -24.31 14.15
CA GLN A 182 -28.05 -23.44 15.20
C GLN A 182 -26.52 -23.55 15.36
N GLY A 183 -25.86 -24.11 14.34
CA GLY A 183 -24.42 -24.21 14.25
C GLY A 183 -23.75 -22.91 13.81
N TYR A 184 -22.77 -22.48 14.61
CA TYR A 184 -21.66 -21.60 14.23
C TYR A 184 -21.96 -20.10 14.07
N LYS A 185 -22.98 -19.67 13.30
CA LYS A 185 -23.21 -18.23 13.08
C LYS A 185 -23.72 -17.48 14.32
N GLY A 186 -24.63 -18.08 15.08
CA GLY A 186 -25.16 -17.48 16.31
C GLY A 186 -24.13 -17.44 17.46
N LYS A 187 -23.26 -18.46 17.54
CA LYS A 187 -22.16 -18.50 18.51
C LYS A 187 -21.08 -17.47 18.17
N LEU A 188 -20.73 -17.34 16.88
CA LEU A 188 -19.77 -16.34 16.42
C LEU A 188 -20.24 -14.90 16.67
N ILE A 189 -21.52 -14.58 16.43
CA ILE A 189 -22.07 -13.24 16.74
C ILE A 189 -22.07 -12.96 18.25
N LYS A 190 -22.31 -13.99 19.07
CA LYS A 190 -22.26 -13.86 20.54
C LYS A 190 -20.83 -13.68 21.04
N ASP A 191 -19.87 -14.41 20.47
CA ASP A 191 -18.44 -14.33 20.81
C ASP A 191 -17.78 -13.03 20.30
N LEU A 192 -18.21 -12.47 19.16
CA LEU A 192 -17.78 -11.12 18.74
C LEU A 192 -18.45 -10.02 19.55
N GLY A 193 -19.70 -10.22 20.00
CA GLY A 193 -20.43 -9.29 20.85
C GLY A 193 -19.87 -9.22 22.28
N SER A 194 -19.41 -10.35 22.82
CA SER A 194 -18.61 -10.39 24.05
C SER A 194 -17.13 -10.27 23.70
N GLY A 195 -16.68 -9.05 23.38
CA GLY A 195 -15.32 -8.74 22.96
C GLY A 195 -14.26 -9.64 23.62
N ILE A 196 -13.47 -10.30 22.76
CA ILE A 196 -12.35 -11.20 23.02
C ILE A 196 -11.78 -11.02 24.43
N LYS A 197 -12.29 -11.80 25.39
CA LYS A 197 -11.64 -11.94 26.69
C LYS A 197 -10.48 -12.89 26.50
N ILE A 198 -9.29 -12.32 26.31
CA ILE A 198 -8.03 -13.05 26.38
C ILE A 198 -7.99 -13.75 27.75
N ASN A 199 -7.80 -15.08 27.73
CA ASN A 199 -7.70 -15.91 28.92
C ASN A 199 -6.62 -15.37 29.88
N GLY A 200 -7.04 -14.63 30.90
CA GLY A 200 -6.31 -14.42 32.14
C GLY A 200 -7.02 -15.18 33.26
N PRO A 201 -6.30 -15.81 34.21
CA PRO A 201 -6.94 -16.60 35.26
C PRO A 201 -7.88 -15.73 36.12
N PRO A 202 -9.03 -16.25 36.56
CA PRO A 202 -10.01 -15.47 37.31
C PRO A 202 -9.47 -15.17 38.71
N GLN A 203 -9.16 -13.90 38.98
CA GLN A 203 -8.86 -13.45 40.35
C GLN A 203 -10.18 -13.26 41.11
N GLN A 204 -10.36 -14.04 42.18
CA GLN A 204 -11.34 -13.79 43.23
C GLN A 204 -10.98 -12.50 43.99
N PRO A 205 -11.96 -11.74 44.49
CA PRO A 205 -11.69 -10.55 45.28
C PRO A 205 -11.18 -10.95 46.67
N GLN A 206 -9.91 -10.64 46.98
CA GLN A 206 -9.39 -10.70 48.35
C GLN A 206 -9.14 -9.30 48.91
N SER A 207 -9.23 -9.28 50.24
CA SER A 207 -9.34 -8.19 51.19
C SER A 207 -8.17 -7.21 51.25
N SER A 208 -8.49 -6.06 51.85
CA SER A 208 -7.68 -4.93 52.29
C SER A 208 -6.29 -5.23 52.88
N GLU A 209 -5.36 -4.30 52.62
CA GLU A 209 -4.04 -4.07 53.24
C GLU A 209 -2.77 -4.55 52.51
N GLU A 210 -2.55 -4.15 51.25
CA GLU A 210 -1.20 -4.06 50.63
C GLU A 210 -1.17 -2.92 49.59
N PRO A 211 0.00 -2.32 49.26
CA PRO A 211 0.07 -1.10 48.43
C PRO A 211 -0.61 -1.33 47.08
N THR A 212 -1.62 -0.50 46.80
CA THR A 212 -2.42 -0.56 45.58
C THR A 212 -1.51 -0.54 44.36
N THR A 213 -1.24 -1.72 43.80
CA THR A 213 -0.44 -1.86 42.58
C THR A 213 -1.37 -1.53 41.42
N TYR A 214 -1.25 -0.29 40.92
CA TYR A 214 -1.94 0.14 39.72
C TYR A 214 -1.37 -0.62 38.52
N THR A 215 -2.05 -1.69 38.12
CA THR A 215 -1.73 -2.41 36.89
C THR A 215 -2.26 -1.62 35.70
N VAL A 216 -1.41 -0.78 35.12
CA VAL A 216 -1.72 -0.12 33.85
C VAL A 216 -1.66 -1.16 32.75
N THR A 217 -2.81 -1.70 32.35
CA THR A 217 -2.93 -2.57 31.19
C THR A 217 -2.75 -1.75 29.92
N TYR A 218 -1.50 -1.64 29.48
CA TYR A 218 -1.13 -0.98 28.23
C TYR A 218 -1.23 -1.97 27.07
N ALA A 219 -2.08 -1.69 26.08
CA ALA A 219 -2.17 -2.45 24.84
C ALA A 219 -1.31 -1.77 23.75
N PRO A 220 -0.07 -2.21 23.49
CA PRO A 220 0.84 -1.56 22.54
C PRO A 220 0.28 -1.53 21.10
N VAL A 221 -0.48 -2.57 20.73
CA VAL A 221 -1.11 -2.69 19.41
C VAL A 221 -2.17 -1.61 19.17
N TYR A 222 -2.82 -1.12 20.24
CA TYR A 222 -3.82 -0.05 20.14
C TYR A 222 -3.19 1.28 19.73
N GLN A 223 -2.00 1.61 20.25
CA GLN A 223 -1.32 2.86 19.88
C GLN A 223 -0.81 2.83 18.43
N GLN A 224 -0.25 1.70 18.00
CA GLN A 224 0.22 1.54 16.61
C GLN A 224 -0.94 1.60 15.61
N SER A 225 -2.02 0.84 15.86
CA SER A 225 -3.21 0.87 15.01
C SER A 225 -3.87 2.25 14.97
N HIS A 226 -3.92 2.97 16.10
CA HIS A 226 -4.43 4.33 16.14
C HIS A 226 -3.54 5.34 15.38
N ALA A 227 -2.21 5.20 15.47
CA ALA A 227 -1.28 6.02 14.69
C ALA A 227 -1.41 5.74 13.18
N LEU A 228 -1.53 4.47 12.78
CA LEU A 228 -1.77 4.07 11.39
C LEU A 228 -3.13 4.57 10.87
N ALA A 229 -4.18 4.49 11.68
CA ALA A 229 -5.50 5.03 11.32
C ALA A 229 -5.45 6.55 11.13
N LYS A 230 -4.71 7.27 11.96
CA LYS A 230 -4.46 8.71 11.78
C LYS A 230 -3.68 8.98 10.49
N ALA A 231 -2.62 8.22 10.21
CA ALA A 231 -1.85 8.35 8.98
C ALA A 231 -2.72 8.11 7.73
N ALA A 232 -3.58 7.07 7.75
CA ALA A 232 -4.51 6.78 6.66
C ALA A 232 -5.56 7.89 6.47
N ASN A 233 -6.01 8.55 7.55
CA ASN A 233 -6.90 9.72 7.43
C ASN A 233 -6.17 10.89 6.74
N PHE A 234 -4.93 11.17 7.14
CA PHE A 234 -4.12 12.21 6.47
C PHE A 234 -3.88 11.88 5.01
N ASP A 235 -3.59 10.63 4.68
CA ASP A 235 -3.41 10.16 3.31
C ASP A 235 -4.70 10.30 2.48
N SER A 236 -5.86 9.91 3.03
CA SER A 236 -7.15 10.12 2.36
C SER A 236 -7.45 11.60 2.13
N ARG A 237 -7.14 12.48 3.09
CA ARG A 237 -7.31 13.93 2.95
C ARG A 237 -6.33 14.51 1.93
N LEU A 238 -5.09 14.02 1.92
CA LEU A 238 -4.05 14.39 0.97
C LEU A 238 -4.44 13.95 -0.44
N SER A 239 -4.92 12.73 -0.63
CA SER A 239 -5.47 12.26 -1.91
C SER A 239 -6.66 13.09 -2.37
N MET A 240 -7.55 13.52 -1.46
CA MET A 240 -8.62 14.44 -1.82
C MET A 240 -8.07 15.80 -2.27
N LEU A 241 -7.07 16.34 -1.57
CA LEU A 241 -6.41 17.59 -1.96
C LEU A 241 -5.66 17.45 -3.28
N GLU A 242 -5.00 16.33 -3.54
CA GLU A 242 -4.33 16.03 -4.81
C GLU A 242 -5.32 15.90 -5.96
N LYS A 243 -6.46 15.26 -5.74
CA LYS A 243 -7.56 15.20 -6.72
C LYS A 243 -8.13 16.57 -7.03
N VAL A 244 -8.30 17.42 -6.02
CA VAL A 244 -8.82 18.79 -6.19
C VAL A 244 -7.79 19.70 -6.85
N LEU A 245 -6.51 19.57 -6.47
CA LEU A 245 -5.41 20.30 -7.08
C LEU A 245 -5.09 19.79 -8.49
N GLY A 246 -5.52 18.56 -8.81
CA GLY A 246 -5.39 17.98 -10.13
C GLY A 246 -3.94 17.84 -10.59
N VAL A 247 -3.02 17.54 -9.67
CA VAL A 247 -1.61 17.26 -10.03
C VAL A 247 -1.56 15.90 -10.71
N ASN A 248 -2.04 15.85 -11.95
CA ASN A 248 -1.91 14.69 -12.81
C ASN A 248 -0.45 14.57 -13.21
N THR A 249 0.15 13.43 -12.91
CA THR A 249 1.50 13.00 -13.34
C THR A 249 1.70 13.03 -14.87
N ILE A 250 0.63 13.20 -15.66
CA ILE A 250 0.68 13.36 -17.12
C ILE A 250 1.25 14.75 -17.51
N GLU A 251 1.06 15.78 -16.68
CA GLU A 251 1.72 17.07 -16.90
C GLU A 251 3.15 17.11 -16.34
N GLU A 252 3.59 16.06 -15.62
CA GLU A 252 4.99 15.98 -15.20
C GLU A 252 5.89 15.90 -16.45
N SER A 253 5.58 15.08 -17.45
CA SER A 253 6.40 15.03 -18.67
C SER A 253 6.29 16.26 -19.59
N SER A 254 5.16 17.00 -19.59
CA SER A 254 5.00 18.19 -20.45
C SER A 254 5.37 19.52 -19.77
N LEU A 255 5.62 19.52 -18.46
CA LEU A 255 6.06 20.70 -17.70
C LEU A 255 7.48 20.56 -17.12
N ILE A 256 8.10 19.38 -17.18
CA ILE A 256 9.47 19.16 -16.70
C ILE A 256 10.50 19.94 -17.54
N GLU A 257 10.20 20.29 -18.80
CA GLU A 257 11.24 20.87 -19.65
C GLU A 257 11.42 22.38 -19.50
N ASN A 258 10.57 23.11 -18.74
CA ASN A 258 10.82 24.53 -18.47
C ASN A 258 10.28 25.02 -17.12
N GLY A 259 10.98 24.64 -16.04
CA GLY A 259 10.93 25.34 -14.75
C GLY A 259 10.07 24.67 -13.67
N PRO A 260 10.32 24.97 -12.37
CA PRO A 260 9.58 24.35 -11.28
C PRO A 260 8.09 24.68 -11.46
N ARG A 261 7.25 23.62 -11.47
CA ARG A 261 5.78 23.60 -11.41
C ARG A 261 5.19 25.01 -11.38
N LYS A 262 4.54 25.45 -12.47
CA LYS A 262 3.89 26.78 -12.51
C LYS A 262 2.99 26.91 -11.29
N ALA A 263 3.43 27.70 -10.31
CA ALA A 263 2.77 27.75 -9.03
C ALA A 263 1.32 28.22 -9.26
N VAL A 264 0.37 27.47 -8.70
CA VAL A 264 -1.07 27.73 -8.89
C VAL A 264 -1.40 29.17 -8.49
N LEU A 265 -0.76 29.68 -7.45
CA LEU A 265 -0.95 31.04 -6.96
C LEU A 265 -0.59 32.13 -8.00
N PRO A 266 0.63 32.21 -8.58
CA PRO A 266 0.92 33.13 -9.68
C PRO A 266 0.00 32.99 -10.90
N SER A 267 -0.44 31.77 -11.24
CA SER A 267 -1.38 31.58 -12.36
C SER A 267 -2.77 32.11 -12.04
N LEU A 268 -3.26 31.89 -10.82
CA LEU A 268 -4.51 32.43 -10.32
C LEU A 268 -4.44 33.95 -10.19
N GLU A 269 -3.31 34.50 -9.73
CA GLU A 269 -3.08 35.93 -9.66
C GLU A 269 -3.05 36.56 -11.06
N LYS A 270 -2.46 35.88 -12.05
CA LYS A 270 -2.49 36.31 -13.45
C LYS A 270 -3.92 36.30 -14.01
N ILE A 271 -4.69 35.24 -13.76
CA ILE A 271 -6.09 35.15 -14.18
C ILE A 271 -6.92 36.22 -13.44
N GLN A 272 -6.71 36.41 -12.14
CA GLN A 272 -7.37 37.45 -11.36
C GLN A 272 -7.04 38.85 -11.88
N LYS A 273 -5.79 39.12 -12.26
CA LYS A 273 -5.39 40.37 -12.93
C LYS A 273 -6.04 40.52 -14.31
N GLN A 274 -6.17 39.45 -15.08
CA GLN A 274 -6.86 39.48 -16.38
C GLN A 274 -8.37 39.71 -16.21
N VAL A 275 -9.01 39.04 -15.26
CA VAL A 275 -10.43 39.21 -14.93
C VAL A 275 -10.70 40.60 -14.36
N SER A 276 -9.81 41.14 -13.52
CA SER A 276 -9.95 42.50 -12.99
C SER A 276 -9.77 43.57 -14.07
N VAL A 277 -8.87 43.35 -15.04
CA VAL A 277 -8.77 44.21 -16.23
C VAL A 277 -10.05 44.13 -17.06
N LEU A 278 -10.61 42.93 -17.27
CA LEU A 278 -11.87 42.78 -18.01
C LEU A 278 -13.09 43.34 -17.27
N SER A 279 -13.11 43.28 -15.93
CA SER A 279 -14.23 43.77 -15.12
C SER A 279 -14.18 45.28 -14.87
N ASN A 280 -12.99 45.84 -14.69
CA ASN A 280 -12.80 47.23 -14.31
C ASN A 280 -12.45 48.14 -15.49
N SER A 281 -11.95 47.60 -16.60
CA SER A 281 -11.63 48.40 -17.80
C SER A 281 -12.72 48.26 -18.86
N THR A 282 -13.37 49.39 -19.15
CA THR A 282 -14.19 49.55 -20.36
C THR A 282 -13.22 49.69 -21.56
N PRO A 283 -13.51 49.17 -22.76
CA PRO A 283 -12.59 49.24 -23.91
C PRO A 283 -12.03 50.64 -24.21
N SER A 284 -12.82 51.70 -23.95
CA SER A 284 -12.39 53.09 -24.06
C SER A 284 -11.28 53.50 -23.09
N SER A 285 -11.27 52.93 -21.87
CA SER A 285 -10.26 53.21 -20.84
C SER A 285 -8.91 52.50 -21.10
N LEU A 286 -8.93 51.35 -21.78
CA LEU A 286 -7.71 50.69 -22.24
C LEU A 286 -7.04 51.46 -23.38
N ASP A 287 -7.82 52.03 -24.30
CA ASP A 287 -7.29 52.84 -25.39
C ASP A 287 -6.69 54.17 -24.89
N THR A 288 -7.28 54.80 -23.88
CA THR A 288 -6.69 56.01 -23.27
C THR A 288 -5.45 55.68 -22.46
N MET A 289 -5.46 54.60 -21.66
CA MET A 289 -4.30 54.20 -20.86
C MET A 289 -3.15 53.69 -21.73
N SER A 290 -3.41 52.97 -22.84
CA SER A 290 -2.37 52.56 -23.78
C SER A 290 -1.71 53.75 -24.51
N ARG A 291 -2.49 54.80 -24.84
CA ARG A 291 -1.94 56.06 -25.36
C ARG A 291 -1.08 56.78 -24.32
N GLN A 292 -1.51 56.80 -23.06
CA GLN A 292 -0.72 57.37 -21.97
C GLN A 292 0.55 56.56 -21.68
N ILE A 293 0.49 55.23 -21.71
CA ILE A 293 1.65 54.36 -21.57
C ILE A 293 2.62 54.62 -22.72
N ARG A 294 2.16 54.68 -23.98
CA ARG A 294 3.03 55.02 -25.12
C ARG A 294 3.69 56.39 -24.98
N LYS A 295 2.95 57.38 -24.47
CA LYS A 295 3.49 58.70 -24.19
C LYS A 295 4.54 58.66 -23.07
N LEU A 296 4.27 57.96 -21.97
CA LEU A 296 5.21 57.80 -20.86
C LEU A 296 6.44 56.98 -21.25
N THR A 297 6.31 55.94 -22.07
CA THR A 297 7.47 55.19 -22.59
C THR A 297 8.31 56.07 -23.51
N GLN A 298 7.67 56.90 -24.33
CA GLN A 298 8.40 57.86 -25.18
C GLN A 298 9.09 58.94 -24.34
N GLU A 299 8.46 59.43 -23.28
CA GLU A 299 9.06 60.39 -22.34
C GLU A 299 10.20 59.75 -21.54
N ALA A 300 10.07 58.50 -21.11
CA ALA A 300 11.13 57.74 -20.43
C ALA A 300 12.30 57.44 -21.37
N GLU A 301 12.04 57.12 -22.63
CA GLU A 301 13.09 56.93 -23.64
C GLU A 301 13.83 58.24 -23.93
N LYS A 302 13.09 59.35 -24.05
CA LYS A 302 13.70 60.69 -24.17
C LYS A 302 14.55 61.04 -22.95
N LEU A 303 14.08 60.73 -21.74
CA LEU A 303 14.83 60.96 -20.51
C LEU A 303 16.06 60.05 -20.42
N GLY A 304 15.93 58.77 -20.80
CA GLY A 304 17.06 57.83 -20.85
C GLY A 304 18.11 58.24 -21.89
N ASN A 305 17.68 58.74 -23.05
CA ASN A 305 18.58 59.27 -24.06
C ASN A 305 19.23 60.58 -23.58
N ALA A 306 18.49 61.47 -22.92
CA ALA A 306 19.05 62.67 -22.30
C ALA A 306 20.06 62.34 -21.19
N GLN A 307 19.79 61.32 -20.36
CA GLN A 307 20.72 60.84 -19.34
C GLN A 307 21.97 60.19 -19.94
N LYS A 308 21.84 59.41 -21.01
CA LYS A 308 23.00 58.85 -21.74
C LYS A 308 23.86 59.96 -22.34
N VAL A 309 23.23 60.94 -23.00
CA VAL A 309 23.93 62.10 -23.55
C VAL A 309 24.58 62.93 -22.45
N ALA A 310 23.91 63.17 -21.32
CA ALA A 310 24.47 63.86 -20.17
C ALA A 310 25.64 63.09 -19.54
N ASN A 311 25.55 61.76 -19.42
CA ASN A 311 26.65 60.91 -18.94
C ASN A 311 27.83 60.90 -19.91
N ILE A 312 27.59 60.90 -21.22
CA ILE A 312 28.66 61.01 -22.24
C ILE A 312 29.29 62.39 -22.20
N ALA A 313 28.50 63.46 -22.05
CA ALA A 313 28.99 64.83 -21.90
C ALA A 313 29.78 65.02 -20.60
N GLN A 314 29.35 64.43 -19.48
CA GLN A 314 30.11 64.40 -18.23
C GLN A 314 31.40 63.60 -18.37
N LYS A 315 31.39 62.47 -19.08
CA LYS A 315 32.61 61.72 -19.39
C LYS A 315 33.58 62.53 -20.25
N ALA A 316 33.08 63.27 -21.23
CA ALA A 316 33.89 64.16 -22.08
C ALA A 316 34.37 65.43 -21.36
N LEU A 317 33.65 65.90 -20.34
CA LEU A 317 34.09 67.01 -19.48
C LEU A 317 35.16 66.56 -18.48
N ASN A 318 35.06 65.32 -17.99
CA ASN A 318 35.96 64.75 -16.99
C ASN A 318 37.23 64.10 -17.57
N THR A 319 37.42 64.09 -18.90
CA THR A 319 38.68 63.61 -19.54
C THR A 319 39.87 64.57 -19.41
N GLY A 320 39.70 65.69 -18.68
CA GLY A 320 40.75 66.69 -18.44
C GLY A 320 41.35 66.69 -17.03
N GLU A 321 40.81 65.95 -16.08
CA GLU A 321 41.34 65.84 -14.70
C GLU A 321 41.48 64.36 -14.31
N GLU A 322 42.57 64.04 -13.60
CA GLU A 322 43.01 62.69 -13.25
C GLU A 322 41.89 61.78 -12.73
N ILE A 323 41.85 60.58 -13.30
CA ILE A 323 40.86 59.53 -13.06
C ILE A 323 40.90 59.13 -11.58
N SER A 324 39.85 59.50 -10.84
CA SER A 324 39.58 58.94 -9.52
C SER A 324 39.33 57.42 -9.63
N PRO A 325 39.91 56.58 -8.75
CA PRO A 325 39.74 55.11 -8.76
C PRO A 325 38.28 54.63 -8.54
N LYS A 326 37.36 55.56 -8.28
CA LYS A 326 35.96 55.29 -7.98
C LYS A 326 35.16 54.69 -9.14
N ILE A 327 35.49 55.04 -10.39
CA ILE A 327 34.69 54.59 -11.55
C ILE A 327 35.00 53.13 -11.93
N GLU A 328 36.24 52.67 -11.73
CA GLU A 328 36.61 51.26 -11.92
C GLU A 328 36.06 50.38 -10.79
N GLU A 329 36.12 50.86 -9.54
CA GLU A 329 35.49 50.21 -8.39
C GLU A 329 33.98 50.06 -8.60
N ASP A 330 33.28 51.10 -9.08
CA ASP A 330 31.85 51.04 -9.39
C ASP A 330 31.54 50.04 -10.51
N SER A 331 32.39 49.92 -11.53
CA SER A 331 32.22 48.93 -12.61
C SER A 331 32.43 47.49 -12.10
N GLU A 332 33.46 47.24 -11.29
CA GLU A 332 33.68 45.95 -10.67
C GLU A 332 32.58 45.57 -9.68
N LEU A 333 32.11 46.53 -8.88
CA LEU A 333 30.99 46.34 -7.95
C LEU A 333 29.71 46.04 -8.73
N LEU A 334 29.45 46.71 -9.85
CA LEU A 334 28.31 46.39 -10.72
C LEU A 334 28.43 44.99 -11.32
N MET A 335 29.61 44.54 -11.72
CA MET A 335 29.83 43.16 -12.19
C MET A 335 29.59 42.14 -11.08
N LYS A 336 30.10 42.40 -9.87
CA LYS A 336 29.88 41.56 -8.68
C LYS A 336 28.40 41.54 -8.26
N VAL A 337 27.72 42.68 -8.31
CA VAL A 337 26.28 42.81 -8.01
C VAL A 337 25.44 42.07 -9.05
N ASN A 338 25.76 42.20 -10.34
CA ASN A 338 25.08 41.45 -11.39
C ASN A 338 25.31 39.93 -11.25
N ALA A 339 26.50 39.51 -10.85
CA ALA A 339 26.78 38.10 -10.53
C ALA A 339 25.97 37.62 -9.31
N LEU A 340 25.86 38.43 -8.26
CA LEU A 340 25.02 38.13 -7.09
C LEU A 340 23.53 38.10 -7.45
N TYR A 341 23.09 39.02 -8.30
CA TYR A 341 21.72 39.07 -8.81
C TYR A 341 21.42 37.87 -9.69
N GLY A 342 22.40 37.33 -10.42
CA GLY A 342 22.31 36.06 -11.14
C GLY A 342 22.24 34.84 -10.21
N ALA A 343 22.91 34.87 -9.05
CA ALA A 343 22.87 33.80 -8.05
C ALA A 343 21.62 33.83 -7.17
N LEU A 344 20.98 35.00 -7.00
CA LEU A 344 19.80 35.20 -6.16
C LEU A 344 18.61 34.31 -6.57
N PRO A 345 18.23 34.16 -7.85
CA PRO A 345 17.18 33.25 -8.29
C PRO A 345 17.42 31.80 -7.88
N VAL A 346 18.67 31.35 -7.85
CA VAL A 346 19.02 29.98 -7.43
C VAL A 346 18.79 29.84 -5.92
N ILE A 347 19.23 30.82 -5.13
CA ILE A 347 19.03 30.84 -3.68
C ILE A 347 17.54 30.96 -3.32
N GLU A 348 16.78 31.77 -4.06
CA GLU A 348 15.34 31.95 -3.85
C GLU A 348 14.55 30.68 -4.12
N LYS A 349 14.95 29.91 -5.15
CA LYS A 349 14.40 28.57 -5.42
C LYS A 349 14.77 27.53 -4.35
N LEU A 350 15.99 27.61 -3.79
CA LEU A 350 16.49 26.66 -2.78
C LEU A 350 15.99 26.96 -1.36
N ARG A 351 15.64 28.21 -1.05
CA ARG A 351 15.15 28.64 0.26
C ARG A 351 13.89 27.87 0.75
N PRO A 352 12.82 27.70 -0.05
CA PRO A 352 11.61 27.02 0.42
C PRO A 352 11.78 25.50 0.61
N ILE A 353 12.75 24.88 -0.07
CA ILE A 353 12.98 23.43 0.06
C ILE A 353 13.86 23.08 1.27
N LEU A 354 14.68 24.02 1.76
CA LEU A 354 15.63 23.77 2.85
C LEU A 354 14.95 23.37 4.18
N PRO A 355 13.85 23.99 4.63
CA PRO A 355 13.13 23.52 5.81
C PRO A 355 12.59 22.10 5.65
N SER A 356 12.01 21.77 4.50
CA SER A 356 11.48 20.42 4.24
C SER A 356 12.58 19.36 4.20
N LEU A 357 13.76 19.70 3.68
CA LEU A 357 14.93 18.83 3.69
C LEU A 357 15.46 18.65 5.12
N LEU A 358 15.45 19.70 5.94
CA LEU A 358 15.84 19.63 7.34
C LEU A 358 14.88 18.74 8.14
N ASP A 359 13.58 18.85 7.93
CA ASP A 359 12.58 18.00 8.57
C ASP A 359 12.74 16.53 8.15
N ARG A 360 12.98 16.28 6.85
CA ARG A 360 13.31 14.94 6.35
C ARG A 360 14.60 14.41 6.98
N LEU A 361 15.65 15.22 7.04
CA LEU A 361 16.92 14.84 7.67
C LEU A 361 16.74 14.58 9.17
N HIS A 362 15.88 15.33 9.86
CA HIS A 362 15.54 15.06 11.26
C HIS A 362 14.83 13.71 11.44
N SER A 363 13.86 13.39 10.58
CA SER A 363 13.21 12.07 10.58
C SER A 363 14.20 10.95 10.24
N LEU A 364 15.10 11.20 9.30
CA LEU A 364 16.09 10.26 8.80
C LEU A 364 17.24 10.07 9.79
N ARG A 365 17.54 11.07 10.64
CA ARG A 365 18.57 10.99 11.68
C ARG A 365 18.32 9.83 12.64
N ALA A 366 17.07 9.58 13.02
CA ALA A 366 16.73 8.45 13.87
C ALA A 366 17.07 7.11 13.19
N ILE A 367 16.77 7.00 11.89
CA ILE A 367 17.09 5.82 11.08
C ILE A 367 18.60 5.68 10.89
N HIS A 368 19.33 6.76 10.61
CA HIS A 368 20.79 6.74 10.47
C HIS A 368 21.49 6.38 11.79
N ALA A 369 21.01 6.90 12.92
CA ALA A 369 21.52 6.51 14.23
C ALA A 369 21.26 5.02 14.50
N ALA A 370 20.06 4.52 14.21
CA ALA A 370 19.75 3.09 14.31
C ALA A 370 20.59 2.23 13.36
N ALA A 371 20.85 2.70 12.14
CA ALA A 371 21.73 2.04 11.17
C ALA A 371 23.18 1.98 11.67
N ALA A 372 23.67 3.06 12.29
CA ALA A 372 25.00 3.06 12.89
C ALA A 372 25.11 2.12 14.10
N THR A 373 24.09 2.08 14.97
CA THR A 373 24.08 1.15 16.12
C THR A 373 23.95 -0.30 15.68
N THR A 374 23.14 -0.59 14.66
CA THR A 374 22.99 -1.94 14.10
C THR A 374 24.27 -2.40 13.40
N LYS A 375 24.96 -1.52 12.68
CA LYS A 375 26.29 -1.82 12.14
C LYS A 375 27.28 -2.17 13.25
N SER A 376 27.36 -1.38 14.32
CA SER A 376 28.24 -1.66 15.45
C SER A 376 27.89 -2.98 16.15
N ALA A 377 26.60 -3.27 16.34
CA ALA A 377 26.13 -4.54 16.90
C ALA A 377 26.46 -5.72 15.98
N LEU A 378 26.35 -5.56 14.67
CA LEU A 378 26.73 -6.58 13.70
C LEU A 378 28.24 -6.84 13.71
N ASP A 379 29.06 -5.78 13.75
CA ASP A 379 30.52 -5.90 13.89
C ASP A 379 30.91 -6.57 15.22
N GLN A 380 30.12 -6.38 16.29
CA GLN A 380 30.31 -7.12 17.54
C GLN A 380 29.95 -8.61 17.39
N ILE A 381 28.79 -8.92 16.80
CA ILE A 381 28.37 -10.29 16.56
C ILE A 381 29.37 -11.02 15.66
N ASP A 382 29.90 -10.37 14.62
CA ASP A 382 30.91 -10.95 13.74
C ASP A 382 32.19 -11.30 14.52
N ARG A 383 32.67 -10.39 15.37
CA ARG A 383 33.80 -10.67 16.28
C ARG A 383 33.52 -11.82 17.26
N GLU A 384 32.30 -11.91 17.78
CA GLU A 384 31.90 -13.02 18.65
C GLU A 384 31.81 -14.34 17.88
N GLN A 385 31.31 -14.33 16.63
CA GLN A 385 31.28 -15.50 15.77
C GLN A 385 32.68 -16.01 15.42
N VAL A 386 33.62 -15.11 15.12
CA VAL A 386 35.03 -15.49 14.90
C VAL A 386 35.62 -16.14 16.15
N LYS A 387 35.38 -15.57 17.34
CA LYS A 387 35.84 -16.18 18.61
C LYS A 387 35.22 -17.54 18.86
N ILE A 388 33.91 -17.70 18.65
CA ILE A 388 33.23 -18.99 18.81
C ILE A 388 33.78 -20.01 17.82
N ALA A 389 34.08 -19.61 16.58
CA ALA A 389 34.70 -20.51 15.59
C ALA A 389 36.10 -20.95 16.03
N ASP A 390 36.89 -20.07 16.62
CA ASP A 390 38.21 -20.40 17.18
C ASP A 390 38.11 -21.29 18.42
N ASP A 391 37.14 -21.03 19.31
CA ASP A 391 36.85 -21.90 20.46
C ASP A 391 36.41 -23.29 20.00
N ILE A 392 35.55 -23.41 18.99
CA ILE A 392 35.17 -24.70 18.41
C ILE A 392 36.40 -25.45 17.89
N ARG A 393 37.33 -24.78 17.21
CA ARG A 393 38.60 -25.40 16.79
C ARG A 393 39.43 -25.88 17.99
N ASN A 394 39.53 -25.07 19.03
CA ASN A 394 40.25 -25.45 20.25
C ASN A 394 39.60 -26.66 20.94
N TRP A 395 38.27 -26.73 20.95
CA TRP A 395 37.51 -27.86 21.51
C TRP A 395 37.69 -29.12 20.66
N GLN A 396 37.71 -28.99 19.33
CA GLN A 396 38.02 -30.11 18.43
C GLN A 396 39.43 -30.65 18.65
N GLU A 397 40.43 -29.76 18.79
CA GLU A 397 41.80 -30.16 19.08
C GLU A 397 41.91 -30.80 20.47
N GLY A 398 41.24 -30.23 21.48
CA GLY A 398 41.17 -30.79 22.83
C GLY A 398 40.51 -32.16 22.85
N LEU A 399 39.43 -32.36 22.10
CA LEU A 399 38.75 -33.64 21.97
C LEU A 399 39.61 -34.67 21.23
N SER A 400 40.34 -34.27 20.18
CA SER A 400 41.28 -35.16 19.48
C SER A 400 42.46 -35.56 20.38
N LYS A 401 42.99 -34.64 21.19
CA LYS A 401 44.00 -34.96 22.21
C LYS A 401 43.43 -35.92 23.25
N MET A 402 42.22 -35.67 23.74
CA MET A 402 41.55 -36.55 24.70
C MET A 402 41.30 -37.94 24.11
N GLU A 403 40.81 -38.03 22.87
CA GLU A 403 40.61 -39.28 22.13
C GLU A 403 41.93 -40.06 21.99
N LYS A 404 43.02 -39.37 21.66
CA LYS A 404 44.36 -39.98 21.61
C LYS A 404 44.79 -40.49 22.98
N THR A 405 44.66 -39.70 24.04
CA THR A 405 45.00 -40.13 25.40
C THR A 405 44.11 -41.27 25.90
N MET A 406 42.83 -41.31 25.49
CA MET A 406 41.90 -42.38 25.81
C MET A 406 42.26 -43.66 25.06
N SER A 407 42.66 -43.57 23.79
CA SER A 407 43.15 -44.72 23.02
C SER A 407 44.46 -45.27 23.59
N GLU A 408 45.38 -44.40 24.02
CA GLU A 408 46.61 -44.79 24.72
C GLU A 408 46.30 -45.43 26.09
N ALA A 409 45.35 -44.87 26.84
CA ALA A 409 44.87 -45.44 28.10
C ALA A 409 44.17 -46.79 27.89
N GLU A 410 43.37 -46.96 26.84
CA GLU A 410 42.72 -48.21 26.49
C GLU A 410 43.73 -49.28 26.06
N ALA A 411 44.76 -48.90 25.29
CA ALA A 411 45.84 -49.80 24.90
C ALA A 411 46.65 -50.28 26.12
N THR A 412 46.99 -49.36 27.03
CA THR A 412 47.70 -49.71 28.27
C THR A 412 46.82 -50.53 29.22
N MET A 413 45.53 -50.21 29.34
CA MET A 413 44.55 -51.00 30.09
C MET A 413 44.40 -52.42 29.52
N ASN A 414 44.27 -52.57 28.20
CA ASN A 414 44.20 -53.88 27.53
C ASN A 414 45.49 -54.67 27.73
N SER A 415 46.66 -54.03 27.64
CA SER A 415 47.94 -54.67 27.97
C SER A 415 47.96 -55.15 29.41
N ASN A 416 47.54 -54.33 30.38
CA ASN A 416 47.49 -54.70 31.80
C ASN A 416 46.50 -55.84 32.06
N VAL A 417 45.33 -55.84 31.42
CA VAL A 417 44.33 -56.92 31.52
C VAL A 417 44.88 -58.22 30.93
N ASN A 418 45.62 -58.15 29.82
CA ASN A 418 46.29 -59.32 29.25
C ASN A 418 47.36 -59.87 30.20
N PHE A 419 48.20 -59.01 30.79
CA PHE A 419 49.16 -59.44 31.82
C PHE A 419 48.48 -60.07 33.03
N MET A 420 47.39 -59.48 33.53
CA MET A 420 46.61 -60.08 34.62
C MET A 420 45.99 -61.42 34.21
N ARG A 421 45.49 -61.55 32.97
CA ARG A 421 44.95 -62.82 32.45
C ARG A 421 46.04 -63.88 32.36
N GLU A 422 47.24 -63.52 31.90
CA GLU A 422 48.40 -64.43 31.87
C GLU A 422 48.81 -64.86 33.28
N TRP A 423 48.83 -63.92 34.23
CA TRP A 423 49.07 -64.24 35.65
C TRP A 423 48.00 -65.15 36.24
N VAL A 424 46.72 -64.89 36.00
CA VAL A 424 45.62 -65.76 36.45
C VAL A 424 45.74 -67.14 35.83
N LYS A 425 46.03 -67.25 34.52
CA LYS A 425 46.29 -68.55 33.88
C LYS A 425 47.49 -69.28 34.47
N ALA A 426 48.59 -68.57 34.78
CA ALA A 426 49.73 -69.16 35.44
C ALA A 426 49.38 -69.67 36.84
N LEU A 427 48.52 -68.94 37.56
CA LEU A 427 48.03 -69.30 38.88
C LEU A 427 47.05 -70.48 38.82
N GLU A 428 46.15 -70.53 37.84
CA GLU A 428 45.27 -71.66 37.53
C GLU A 428 46.08 -72.92 37.18
N ASN A 429 47.12 -72.80 36.35
CA ASN A 429 48.00 -73.92 36.02
C ASN A 429 48.74 -74.45 37.25
N ASN A 430 49.27 -73.56 38.11
CA ASN A 430 49.91 -73.97 39.36
C ASN A 430 48.91 -74.65 40.33
N LEU A 431 47.67 -74.19 40.38
CA LEU A 431 46.60 -74.82 41.15
C LEU A 431 46.19 -76.19 40.59
N ALA A 432 46.21 -76.37 39.27
CA ALA A 432 45.89 -77.65 38.64
C ALA A 432 47.02 -78.69 38.79
N THR A 433 48.25 -78.25 39.08
CA THR A 433 49.40 -79.14 39.35
C THR A 433 49.54 -79.57 40.81
N LEU A 434 48.74 -78.97 41.71
CA LEU A 434 48.55 -79.39 43.11
C LEU A 434 47.41 -80.40 43.20
#